data_AF-A0A8B6GD27-F1
#
_entry.id   AF-A0A8B6GD27-F1
#
_cell.length_a   1.000
_cell.length_b   1.000
_cell.length_c   1.000
_cell.angle_alpha   90.00
_cell.angle_beta   90.00
_cell.angle_gamma   90.00
#
_symmetry.space_group_name_H-M   'P 1'
#
loop_
_entity.id
_entity.type
_entity.pdbx_description
1 polymer ?
#
loop_
_entity_poly.entity_id
_entity_poly.type
_entity_poly.pdbx_seq_one_letter_code
_entity_poly.pdbx_strand_id
1 'polypeptide(L)'
;KESKEDWDYVDAKPSPRFLVQEMILELRSEGYANLGYRSMWRLLNTHYNLTVTQETVRLCLRAVDSVGVESRKRYRLHRRSYFNSGPNYLIHIDGYDKLKSYGIAIHGAIDGYSRRILWLKAGPSN
;
A
#
# COMPACT_ATOMS: atom_id res chain seq x y z
N LYS A 1 21.97 -51.25 21.52
CA LYS A 1 21.43 -51.11 20.14
C LYS A 1 20.65 -49.80 20.11
N GLU A 2 21.36 -48.68 20.05
CA GLU A 2 20.74 -47.37 19.81
C GLU A 2 20.49 -47.23 18.31
N SER A 3 19.26 -46.86 17.97
CA SER A 3 18.74 -46.71 16.62
C SER A 3 19.48 -45.58 15.90
N LYS A 4 20.06 -45.90 14.75
CA LYS A 4 20.77 -44.99 13.84
C LYS A 4 19.82 -44.05 13.06
N GLU A 5 18.55 -43.97 13.46
CA GLU A 5 17.45 -43.38 12.68
C GLU A 5 17.09 -41.95 13.10
N ASP A 6 17.62 -41.43 14.22
CA ASP A 6 17.22 -40.11 14.75
C ASP A 6 17.96 -38.91 14.14
N TRP A 7 19.07 -39.11 13.41
CA TRP A 7 19.90 -38.01 12.89
C TRP A 7 19.48 -37.50 11.50
N ASP A 8 18.63 -38.22 10.77
CA ASP A 8 18.24 -37.83 9.40
C ASP A 8 17.17 -36.72 9.36
N TYR A 9 16.57 -36.36 10.51
CA TYR A 9 15.51 -35.35 10.58
C TYR A 9 15.99 -33.91 10.77
N VAL A 10 17.25 -33.70 11.16
CA VAL A 10 17.76 -32.37 11.56
C VAL A 10 18.28 -31.55 10.38
N ASP A 11 18.52 -32.17 9.22
CA ASP A 11 19.19 -31.55 8.05
C ASP A 11 18.30 -31.41 6.79
N ALA A 12 16.98 -31.59 6.93
CA ALA A 12 16.06 -31.36 5.82
C ALA A 12 16.08 -29.87 5.41
N LYS A 13 16.64 -29.56 4.23
CA LYS A 13 16.68 -28.18 3.72
C LYS A 13 15.27 -27.59 3.71
N PRO A 14 15.07 -26.41 4.31
CA PRO A 14 13.75 -25.79 4.39
C PRO A 14 13.21 -25.52 2.98
N SER A 15 11.90 -25.70 2.82
CA SER A 15 11.26 -25.42 1.54
C SER A 15 11.46 -23.96 1.14
N PRO A 16 11.60 -23.63 -0.16
CA PRO A 16 11.74 -22.24 -0.60
C PRO A 16 10.60 -21.33 -0.12
N ARG A 17 9.39 -21.88 0.04
CA ARG A 17 8.24 -21.16 0.55
C ARG A 17 8.39 -20.79 2.03
N PHE A 18 8.96 -21.69 2.82
CA PHE A 18 9.24 -21.44 4.24
C PHE A 18 10.25 -20.30 4.39
N LEU A 19 11.34 -20.31 3.61
CA LEU A 19 12.33 -19.22 3.63
C LEU A 19 11.70 -17.85 3.29
N VAL A 20 10.79 -17.81 2.32
CA VAL A 20 10.07 -16.58 1.96
C VAL A 20 9.12 -16.13 3.08
N GLN A 21 8.50 -17.06 3.82
CA GLN A 21 7.65 -16.73 4.96
C GLN A 21 8.44 -16.14 6.11
N GLU A 22 9.58 -16.74 6.46
CA GLU A 22 10.48 -16.24 7.50
C GLU A 22 11.01 -14.85 7.15
N MET A 23 11.47 -14.65 5.91
CA MET A 23 11.90 -13.34 5.43
C MET A 23 10.77 -12.30 5.53
N ILE A 24 9.54 -12.67 5.16
CA ILE A 24 8.39 -11.77 5.30
C ILE A 24 8.13 -11.44 6.78
N LEU A 25 8.29 -12.40 7.70
CA LEU A 25 8.11 -12.16 9.14
C LEU A 25 9.16 -11.18 9.68
N GLU A 26 10.42 -11.36 9.31
CA GLU A 26 11.53 -10.48 9.67
C GLU A 26 11.31 -9.06 9.17
N LEU A 27 10.98 -8.88 7.88
CA LEU A 27 10.71 -7.54 7.34
C LEU A 27 9.53 -6.86 8.05
N ARG A 28 8.55 -7.62 8.51
CA ARG A 28 7.43 -7.05 9.25
C ARG A 28 7.85 -6.52 10.61
N SER A 29 8.79 -7.16 11.32
CA SER A 29 9.32 -6.65 12.58
C SER A 29 10.22 -5.42 12.39
N GLU A 30 10.87 -5.30 11.23
CA GLU A 30 11.70 -4.13 10.84
C GLU A 30 10.92 -2.88 10.42
N GLY A 31 9.58 -2.92 10.47
CA GLY A 31 8.72 -1.76 10.16
C GLY A 31 7.95 -1.87 8.85
N TYR A 32 8.07 -2.98 8.12
CA TYR A 32 7.29 -3.23 6.90
C TYR A 32 5.95 -3.94 7.15
N ALA A 33 5.45 -3.95 8.39
CA ALA A 33 4.22 -4.62 8.82
C ALA A 33 2.98 -4.29 7.97
N ASN A 34 2.88 -3.05 7.48
CA ASN A 34 1.72 -2.57 6.74
C ASN A 34 1.81 -2.73 5.21
N LEU A 35 2.90 -3.32 4.69
CA LEU A 35 3.06 -3.50 3.25
C LEU A 35 2.04 -4.51 2.69
N GLY A 36 1.43 -4.14 1.56
CA GLY A 36 0.64 -5.06 0.75
C GLY A 36 1.54 -6.01 -0.07
N TYR A 37 0.97 -7.11 -0.55
CA TYR A 37 1.75 -8.15 -1.26
C TYR A 37 2.49 -7.63 -2.50
N ARG A 38 1.95 -6.64 -3.22
CA ARG A 38 2.64 -6.04 -4.38
C ARG A 38 3.89 -5.26 -3.97
N SER A 39 3.79 -4.47 -2.89
CA SER A 39 4.92 -3.72 -2.35
C SER A 39 5.96 -4.65 -1.75
N MET A 40 5.51 -5.67 -1.01
CA MET A 40 6.40 -6.71 -0.46
C MET A 40 7.13 -7.48 -1.58
N TRP A 41 6.41 -7.85 -2.64
CA TRP A 41 7.02 -8.50 -3.80
C TRP A 41 8.07 -7.63 -4.48
N ARG A 42 7.81 -6.32 -4.64
CA ARG A 42 8.81 -5.38 -5.16
C ARG A 42 10.02 -5.32 -4.24
N LEU A 43 9.81 -5.11 -2.94
CA LEU A 43 10.88 -5.05 -1.94
C LEU A 43 11.80 -6.28 -2.01
N LEU A 44 11.21 -7.48 -2.01
CA LEU A 44 11.96 -8.73 -2.10
C LEU A 44 12.77 -8.84 -3.40
N ASN A 45 12.19 -8.45 -4.55
CA ASN A 45 12.88 -8.54 -5.84
C ASN A 45 13.95 -7.44 -6.02
N THR A 46 13.72 -6.21 -5.53
CA THR A 46 14.59 -5.07 -5.83
C THR A 46 15.64 -4.80 -4.76
N HIS A 47 15.33 -5.01 -3.48
CA HIS A 47 16.25 -4.71 -2.37
C HIS A 47 16.95 -5.95 -1.85
N TYR A 48 16.29 -7.12 -1.90
CA TYR A 48 16.83 -8.38 -1.38
C TYR A 48 17.20 -9.38 -2.50
N ASN A 49 17.05 -8.97 -3.77
CA ASN A 49 17.37 -9.77 -4.97
C ASN A 49 16.75 -11.19 -4.98
N LEU A 50 15.61 -11.38 -4.30
CA LEU A 50 14.90 -12.64 -4.25
C LEU A 50 13.92 -12.74 -5.42
N THR A 51 14.17 -13.69 -6.33
CA THR A 51 13.31 -13.93 -7.49
C THR A 51 12.10 -14.78 -7.08
N VAL A 52 11.06 -14.11 -6.58
CA VAL A 52 9.81 -14.75 -6.12
C VAL A 52 8.62 -14.31 -6.96
N THR A 53 7.66 -15.20 -7.17
CA THR A 53 6.41 -14.85 -7.87
C THR A 53 5.51 -14.00 -6.98
N GLN A 54 4.69 -13.14 -7.58
CA GLN A 54 3.69 -12.35 -6.84
C GLN A 54 2.70 -13.25 -6.09
N GLU A 55 2.35 -14.40 -6.67
CA GLU A 55 1.41 -15.35 -6.08
C GLU A 55 2.00 -16.01 -4.84
N THR A 56 3.27 -16.41 -4.87
CA THR A 56 3.98 -16.94 -3.70
C THR A 56 3.96 -15.91 -2.56
N VAL A 57 4.33 -14.66 -2.83
CA VAL A 57 4.32 -13.60 -1.82
C VAL A 57 2.90 -13.36 -1.29
N ARG A 58 1.88 -13.36 -2.16
CA ARG A 58 0.47 -13.19 -1.76
C ARG A 58 0.01 -14.31 -0.82
N LEU A 59 0.33 -15.55 -1.14
CA LEU A 59 -0.02 -16.72 -0.32
C LEU A 59 0.75 -16.74 1.01
N CYS A 60 2.05 -16.44 0.98
CA CYS A 60 2.86 -16.35 2.20
C CYS A 60 2.38 -15.22 3.11
N LEU A 61 2.12 -14.02 2.56
CA LEU A 61 1.60 -12.89 3.33
C LEU A 61 0.21 -13.17 3.91
N ARG A 62 -0.64 -13.93 3.21
CA ARG A 62 -1.95 -14.37 3.74
C ARG A 62 -1.81 -15.39 4.86
N ALA A 63 -0.81 -16.27 4.79
CA ALA A 63 -0.52 -17.22 5.86
C ALA A 63 0.04 -16.53 7.10
N VAL A 64 0.92 -15.53 6.92
CA VAL A 64 1.55 -14.75 8.00
C VAL A 64 0.59 -13.73 8.63
N ASP A 65 -0.22 -13.03 7.82
CA ASP A 65 -1.07 -11.92 8.25
C ASP A 65 -2.44 -11.96 7.56
N SER A 66 -3.24 -12.97 7.86
CA SER A 66 -4.59 -13.10 7.32
C SER A 66 -5.47 -11.92 7.71
N VAL A 67 -5.36 -11.44 8.96
CA VAL A 67 -6.15 -10.33 9.50
C VAL A 67 -5.81 -9.01 8.80
N GLY A 68 -4.53 -8.67 8.62
CA GLY A 68 -4.11 -7.46 7.92
C GLY A 68 -4.42 -7.51 6.42
N VAL A 69 -4.35 -8.70 5.79
CA VAL A 69 -4.81 -8.89 4.41
C VAL A 69 -6.30 -8.60 4.28
N GLU A 70 -7.15 -9.16 5.13
CA GLU A 70 -8.60 -8.90 5.11
C GLU A 70 -8.90 -7.44 5.47
N SER A 71 -8.17 -6.84 6.41
CA SER A 71 -8.32 -5.43 6.75
C SER A 71 -8.06 -4.51 5.55
N ARG A 72 -7.03 -4.79 4.75
CA ARG A 72 -6.72 -4.04 3.52
C ARG A 72 -7.75 -4.29 2.40
N LYS A 73 -8.27 -5.51 2.28
CA LYS A 73 -9.33 -5.83 1.30
C LYS A 73 -10.65 -5.12 1.56
N ARG A 74 -10.93 -4.67 2.79
CA ARG A 74 -12.19 -4.01 3.11
C ARG A 74 -12.39 -2.65 2.43
N TYR A 75 -11.40 -2.11 1.70
CA TYR A 75 -11.51 -0.85 0.93
C TYR A 75 -12.22 0.28 1.67
N ARG A 76 -12.05 0.36 2.99
CA ARG A 76 -12.71 1.41 3.76
C ARG A 76 -11.92 2.69 3.56
N LEU A 77 -12.38 3.53 2.64
CA LEU A 77 -11.95 4.92 2.57
C LEU A 77 -12.21 5.52 3.96
N HIS A 78 -11.17 5.62 4.78
CA HIS A 78 -11.24 6.34 6.04
C HIS A 78 -11.35 7.81 5.70
N ARG A 79 -12.59 8.30 5.56
CA ARG A 79 -12.86 9.72 5.46
C ARG A 79 -12.45 10.34 6.79
N ARG A 80 -11.38 11.13 6.78
CA ARG A 80 -11.01 11.95 7.93
C ARG A 80 -12.14 12.94 8.17
N SER A 81 -12.57 13.09 9.42
CA SER A 81 -13.42 14.22 9.82
C SER A 81 -12.61 15.49 9.59
N TYR A 82 -13.00 16.27 8.59
CA TYR A 82 -12.28 17.45 8.18
C TYR A 82 -13.01 18.68 8.72
N PHE A 83 -12.35 19.41 9.61
CA PHE A 83 -12.86 20.62 10.25
C PHE A 83 -11.83 21.73 10.13
N ASN A 84 -12.30 22.95 9.88
CA ASN A 84 -11.48 24.17 9.87
C ASN A 84 -12.04 25.15 10.90
N SER A 85 -11.20 26.06 11.39
CA SER A 85 -11.56 26.95 12.50
C SER A 85 -12.57 28.06 12.15
N GLY A 86 -12.91 28.24 10.88
CA GLY A 86 -13.90 29.22 10.41
C GLY A 86 -13.78 29.54 8.92
N PRO A 87 -14.70 30.37 8.37
CA PRO A 87 -14.63 30.81 6.98
C PRO A 87 -13.30 31.51 6.66
N ASN A 88 -12.77 31.32 5.46
CA ASN A 88 -11.50 31.88 5.00
C ASN A 88 -10.25 31.45 5.81
N TYR A 89 -10.37 30.48 6.72
CA TYR A 89 -9.23 29.96 7.47
C TYR A 89 -8.28 29.15 6.57
N LEU A 90 -8.83 28.39 5.62
CA LEU A 90 -8.07 27.58 4.67
C LEU A 90 -8.82 27.53 3.33
N ILE A 91 -8.11 27.76 2.24
CA ILE A 91 -8.65 27.68 0.87
C ILE A 91 -8.03 26.48 0.17
N HIS A 92 -8.86 25.57 -0.35
CA HIS A 92 -8.38 24.50 -1.22
C HIS A 92 -8.44 24.99 -2.66
N ILE A 93 -7.35 24.84 -3.40
CA ILE A 93 -7.26 25.16 -4.83
C ILE A 93 -6.90 23.87 -5.55
N ASP A 94 -7.63 23.54 -6.61
CA ASP A 94 -7.39 22.34 -7.40
C ASP A 94 -7.57 22.61 -8.91
N GLY A 95 -6.91 21.79 -9.72
CA GLY A 95 -6.96 21.82 -11.19
C GLY A 95 -7.62 20.56 -11.74
N TYR A 96 -8.50 20.73 -12.72
CA TYR A 96 -9.13 19.64 -13.44
C TYR A 96 -8.57 19.55 -14.86
N ASP A 97 -7.73 18.52 -15.07
CA ASP A 97 -6.94 18.35 -16.28
C ASP A 97 -7.56 17.43 -17.34
N LYS A 98 -8.74 16.84 -17.10
CA LYS A 98 -9.33 15.89 -18.07
C LYS A 98 -9.70 16.53 -19.41
N LEU A 99 -9.92 17.84 -19.42
CA LEU A 99 -10.23 18.60 -20.65
C LEU A 99 -9.00 19.29 -21.25
N LYS A 100 -7.82 19.08 -20.66
CA LYS A 100 -6.59 19.74 -21.10
C LYS A 100 -6.19 19.35 -22.52
N SER A 101 -6.49 18.12 -22.95
CA SER A 101 -6.31 17.66 -24.34
C SER A 101 -7.14 18.43 -25.36
N TYR A 102 -8.21 19.10 -24.93
CA TYR A 102 -9.04 19.98 -25.76
C TYR A 102 -8.68 21.46 -25.60
N GLY A 103 -7.55 21.76 -24.95
CA GLY A 103 -7.12 23.13 -24.69
C GLY A 103 -7.88 23.83 -23.56
N ILE A 104 -8.63 23.10 -22.73
CA ILE A 104 -9.44 23.68 -21.64
C ILE A 104 -8.86 23.22 -20.29
N ALA A 105 -8.26 24.15 -19.56
CA ALA A 105 -7.87 23.94 -18.17
C ALA A 105 -8.93 24.54 -17.25
N ILE A 106 -9.45 23.76 -16.31
CA ILE A 106 -10.38 24.25 -15.29
C ILE A 106 -9.64 24.33 -13.97
N HIS A 107 -9.71 25.48 -13.32
CA HIS A 107 -9.23 25.65 -11.96
C HIS A 107 -10.39 26.08 -11.07
N GLY A 108 -10.35 25.69 -9.80
CA GLY A 108 -11.35 26.12 -8.83
C GLY A 108 -10.76 26.26 -7.45
N ALA A 109 -11.42 27.04 -6.61
CA ALA A 109 -11.14 27.12 -5.20
C ALA A 109 -12.40 26.98 -4.35
N ILE A 110 -12.26 26.30 -3.21
CA ILE A 110 -13.33 26.15 -2.22
C ILE A 110 -12.85 26.61 -0.84
N ASP A 111 -13.74 27.24 -0.09
CA ASP A 111 -13.50 27.53 1.33
C ASP A 111 -13.50 26.23 2.13
N GLY A 112 -12.46 26.02 2.94
CA GLY A 112 -12.26 24.80 3.69
C GLY A 112 -13.28 24.60 4.81
N TYR A 113 -13.88 25.66 5.33
CA TYR A 113 -14.87 25.58 6.42
C TYR A 113 -16.29 25.38 5.87
N SER A 114 -16.78 26.34 5.10
CA SER A 114 -18.15 26.35 4.56
C SER A 114 -18.35 25.45 3.35
N ARG A 115 -17.25 24.98 2.72
CA ARG A 115 -17.26 24.22 1.45
C ARG A 115 -17.88 24.98 0.27
N ARG A 116 -18.04 26.31 0.40
CA ARG A 116 -18.53 27.15 -0.69
C ARG A 116 -17.46 27.30 -1.77
N ILE A 117 -17.90 27.28 -3.02
CA ILE A 117 -17.05 27.59 -4.17
C ILE A 117 -16.74 29.08 -4.12
N LEU A 118 -15.46 29.41 -4.03
CA LEU A 118 -14.99 30.80 -4.13
C LEU A 118 -14.93 31.24 -5.59
N TRP A 119 -14.43 30.35 -6.45
CA TRP A 119 -14.43 30.54 -7.90
C TRP A 119 -14.25 29.21 -8.63
N LEU A 120 -14.69 29.18 -9.88
CA LEU A 120 -14.47 28.10 -10.84
C LEU A 120 -14.27 28.74 -12.20
N LYS A 121 -13.09 28.57 -12.80
CA LYS A 121 -12.71 29.25 -14.04
C LYS A 121 -12.15 28.26 -15.04
N ALA A 122 -12.68 28.31 -16.25
CA ALA A 122 -12.09 27.67 -17.42
C ALA A 122 -11.17 28.67 -18.13
N GLY A 123 -10.02 28.20 -18.58
CA GLY A 123 -9.06 28.98 -19.37
C GLY A 123 -8.35 28.11 -20.40
N PRO A 124 -7.59 28.73 -21.32
CA PRO A 124 -6.76 27.99 -22.26
C PRO A 124 -5.73 27.16 -21.50
N SER A 125 -5.52 25.91 -21.92
CA SER A 125 -4.34 25.16 -21.52
C SER A 125 -3.11 25.75 -22.20
N ASN A 126 -2.01 25.88 -21.43
CA ASN A 126 -0.67 26.11 -21.97
C ASN A 126 -0.24 24.96 -22.90
#